data_AF-A0A6N9LA06-F1
#
_entry.id   AF-A0A6N9LA06-F1
#
_cell.length_a   1.000
_cell.length_b   1.000
_cell.length_c   1.000
_cell.angle_alpha   90.00
_cell.angle_beta   90.00
_cell.angle_gamma   90.00
#
_symmetry.space_group_name_H-M   'P 1'
#
loop_
_entity.id
_entity.type
_entity.pdbx_description
1 polymer ?
#
loop_
_entity_poly.entity_id
_entity_poly.type
_entity_poly.pdbx_seq_one_letter_code
_entity_poly.pdbx_strand_id
1 'polypeptide(L)'
;MKKTLSFKSCIIVFYLLVFIAFIIEKRPILSNSTPYFSRIAYATNLVPFYYDPNSNYQALQMNIIVKIFLVMPIALYYVIKKDCTLGQLITFILGVSFIFEVAKLLSLRGYFDVTDFFYYMAGAALAYYIYRSIKFFTKK
;
A
#
# COMPACT_ATOMS: atom_id res chain seq x y z
N MET A 1 -22.49 -26.23 -11.37
CA MET A 1 -22.39 -24.77 -11.56
C MET A 1 -20.94 -24.33 -11.45
N LYS A 2 -20.25 -24.04 -12.57
CA LYS A 2 -18.95 -23.35 -12.52
C LYS A 2 -19.23 -21.90 -12.10
N LYS A 3 -18.81 -21.51 -10.89
CA LYS A 3 -18.78 -20.09 -10.48
C LYS A 3 -17.83 -19.39 -11.45
N THR A 4 -18.37 -18.72 -12.46
CA THR A 4 -17.59 -17.84 -13.32
C THR A 4 -17.02 -16.75 -12.43
N LEU A 5 -15.69 -16.65 -12.37
CA LEU A 5 -15.02 -15.59 -11.66
C LEU A 5 -15.49 -14.27 -12.30
N SER A 6 -16.19 -13.43 -11.54
CA SER A 6 -16.59 -12.11 -12.03
C SER A 6 -15.35 -11.36 -12.49
N PHE A 7 -15.41 -10.61 -13.59
CA PHE A 7 -14.32 -9.74 -14.04
C PHE A 7 -13.74 -8.87 -12.90
N LYS A 8 -14.60 -8.45 -11.98
CA LYS A 8 -14.24 -7.74 -10.73
C LYS A 8 -13.34 -8.58 -9.82
N SER A 9 -13.63 -9.86 -9.68
CA SER A 9 -12.83 -10.81 -8.92
C SER A 9 -11.49 -11.12 -9.60
N CYS A 10 -11.44 -11.18 -10.94
CA CYS A 10 -10.17 -11.32 -11.67
C CYS A 10 -9.23 -10.14 -11.44
N ILE A 11 -9.75 -8.91 -11.48
CA ILE A 11 -8.97 -7.69 -11.20
C ILE A 11 -8.42 -7.72 -9.78
N ILE A 12 -9.24 -8.11 -8.80
CA ILE A 12 -8.85 -8.23 -7.40
C ILE A 12 -7.74 -9.27 -7.22
N VAL A 13 -7.87 -10.44 -7.84
CA VAL A 13 -6.87 -11.51 -7.76
C VAL A 13 -5.57 -11.10 -8.46
N PHE A 14 -5.65 -10.48 -9.64
CA PHE A 14 -4.47 -9.95 -10.34
C PHE A 14 -3.74 -8.90 -9.49
N TYR A 15 -4.47 -7.98 -8.86
CA TYR A 15 -3.86 -6.99 -7.97
C TYR A 15 -3.27 -7.61 -6.71
N LEU A 16 -3.92 -8.61 -6.13
CA LEU A 16 -3.35 -9.39 -5.02
C LEU A 16 -2.05 -10.06 -5.45
N LEU A 17 -1.96 -10.59 -6.67
CA LEU A 17 -0.75 -11.20 -7.21
C LEU A 17 0.35 -10.16 -7.47
N VAL A 18 0.02 -8.98 -8.01
CA VAL A 18 0.98 -7.87 -8.17
C VAL A 18 1.47 -7.37 -6.82
N PHE A 19 0.57 -7.26 -5.85
CA PHE A 19 0.88 -6.86 -4.49
C PHE A 19 1.79 -7.90 -3.79
N ILE A 20 1.49 -9.18 -3.94
CA ILE A 20 2.32 -10.28 -3.46
C ILE A 20 3.68 -10.28 -4.18
N ALA A 21 3.73 -10.06 -5.49
CA ALA A 21 4.97 -9.96 -6.25
C ALA A 21 5.86 -8.82 -5.75
N PHE A 22 5.25 -7.67 -5.41
CA PHE A 22 5.96 -6.53 -4.82
C PHE A 22 6.50 -6.83 -3.41
N ILE A 23 5.78 -7.62 -2.60
CA ILE A 23 6.28 -8.13 -1.31
C ILE A 23 7.40 -9.16 -1.50
N ILE A 24 7.35 -9.94 -2.58
CA ILE A 24 8.35 -10.96 -2.89
C ILE A 24 9.63 -10.35 -3.45
N GLU A 25 9.55 -9.17 -4.10
CA GLU A 25 10.71 -8.46 -4.64
C GLU A 25 11.77 -8.26 -3.55
N LYS A 26 12.85 -9.04 -3.65
CA LYS A 26 13.93 -9.05 -2.68
C LYS A 26 14.83 -7.84 -2.95
N ARG A 27 14.80 -6.85 -2.07
CA ARG A 27 15.92 -5.90 -1.96
C ARG A 27 16.80 -6.35 -0.80
N PRO A 28 18.03 -6.83 -1.05
CA PRO A 28 18.94 -7.15 0.04
C PRO A 28 19.26 -5.86 0.81
N ILE A 29 18.74 -5.78 2.03
CA ILE A 29 18.90 -4.62 2.91
C ILE A 29 20.37 -4.43 3.31
N LEU A 30 21.07 -5.54 3.58
CA LEU A 30 22.45 -5.63 4.07
C LEU A 30 22.98 -7.05 3.81
N SER A 31 24.31 -7.23 3.87
CA SER A 31 24.96 -8.55 3.78
C SER A 31 24.40 -9.53 4.81
N ASN A 32 24.31 -10.82 4.45
CA ASN A 32 23.92 -11.91 5.35
C ASN A 32 24.88 -12.10 6.54
N SER A 33 26.09 -11.54 6.48
CA SER A 33 27.03 -11.51 7.62
C SER A 33 26.63 -10.53 8.73
N THR A 34 25.68 -9.63 8.47
CA THR A 34 25.21 -8.65 9.46
C THR A 34 24.20 -9.30 10.41
N PRO A 35 24.28 -9.07 11.73
CA PRO A 35 23.29 -9.60 12.68
C PRO A 35 21.85 -9.23 12.32
N TYR A 36 20.91 -10.15 12.54
CA TYR A 36 19.50 -10.00 12.17
C TYR A 36 18.87 -8.70 12.68
N PHE A 37 19.01 -8.41 13.98
CA PHE A 37 18.44 -7.20 14.59
C PHE A 37 19.06 -5.91 14.06
N SER A 38 20.36 -5.91 13.73
CA SER A 38 21.01 -4.75 13.10
C SER A 38 20.44 -4.49 11.70
N ARG A 39 20.10 -5.54 10.96
CA ARG A 39 19.43 -5.41 9.66
C ARG A 39 18.01 -4.87 9.79
N ILE A 40 17.26 -5.28 10.82
CA ILE A 40 15.94 -4.70 11.13
C ILE A 40 16.08 -3.22 11.46
N ALA A 41 17.00 -2.86 12.37
CA ALA A 41 17.20 -1.48 12.78
C ALA A 41 17.54 -0.57 11.59
N TYR A 42 18.41 -1.05 10.70
CA TYR A 42 18.76 -0.33 9.47
C TYR A 42 17.59 -0.22 8.49
N ALA A 43 16.72 -1.23 8.43
CA ALA A 43 15.55 -1.25 7.55
C ALA A 43 14.34 -0.46 8.08
N THR A 44 14.45 0.18 9.24
CA THR A 44 13.34 0.84 9.91
C THR A 44 13.50 2.35 9.84
N ASN A 45 12.67 3.02 9.03
CA ASN A 45 12.55 4.47 9.01
C ASN A 45 11.27 4.91 9.76
N LEU A 46 11.46 5.51 10.93
CA LEU A 46 10.38 6.09 11.74
C LEU A 46 10.30 7.62 11.63
N VAL A 47 11.17 8.25 10.83
CA VAL A 47 11.14 9.69 10.60
C VAL A 47 10.28 9.96 9.36
N PRO A 48 9.10 10.60 9.52
CA PRO A 48 8.23 10.88 8.38
C PRO A 48 8.88 11.93 7.48
N PHE A 49 8.78 11.71 6.16
CA PHE A 49 9.32 12.62 5.14
C PHE A 49 10.81 12.88 5.31
N TYR A 50 11.58 11.85 5.67
CA TYR A 50 13.03 11.95 5.77
C TYR A 50 13.61 12.48 4.46
N TYR A 51 14.33 13.60 4.56
CA TYR A 51 14.94 14.27 3.42
C TYR A 51 16.38 13.78 3.26
N ASP A 52 16.65 13.11 2.15
CA ASP A 52 18.00 12.81 1.70
C ASP A 52 18.33 13.68 0.47
N PRO A 53 19.29 14.61 0.57
CA PRO A 53 19.64 15.51 -0.54
C PRO A 53 20.23 14.78 -1.75
N ASN A 54 20.68 13.53 -1.59
CA ASN A 54 21.20 12.71 -2.69
C ASN A 54 20.14 11.81 -3.31
N SER A 55 18.90 11.85 -2.81
CA SER A 55 17.83 11.01 -3.34
C SER A 55 17.43 11.42 -4.75
N ASN A 56 17.26 10.41 -5.61
CA ASN A 56 16.77 10.63 -6.96
C ASN A 56 15.30 11.08 -6.91
N TYR A 57 15.06 12.33 -7.33
CA TYR A 57 13.74 12.95 -7.30
C TYR A 57 12.69 12.18 -8.12
N GLN A 58 13.07 11.64 -9.29
CA GLN A 58 12.15 10.86 -10.12
C GLN A 58 11.76 9.53 -9.43
N ALA A 59 12.71 8.88 -8.76
CA ALA A 59 12.44 7.67 -7.99
C ALA A 59 11.51 7.97 -6.80
N LEU A 60 11.71 9.11 -6.13
CA LEU A 60 10.84 9.57 -5.05
C LEU A 60 9.41 9.80 -5.54
N GLN A 61 9.23 10.54 -6.64
CA GLN A 61 7.92 10.77 -7.25
C GLN A 61 7.22 9.47 -7.64
N MET A 62 7.94 8.55 -8.29
CA MET A 62 7.39 7.26 -8.67
C MET A 62 6.97 6.46 -7.44
N ASN A 63 7.74 6.48 -6.35
CA ASN A 63 7.36 5.80 -5.12
C ASN A 63 6.03 6.36 -4.56
N ILE A 64 5.87 7.68 -4.50
CA ILE A 64 4.62 8.31 -4.05
C ILE A 64 3.42 7.84 -4.90
N ILE A 65 3.56 7.92 -6.22
CA ILE A 65 2.51 7.50 -7.17
C ILE A 65 2.18 6.03 -6.95
N VAL A 66 3.18 5.15 -6.95
CA VAL A 66 2.98 3.70 -6.76
C VAL A 66 2.23 3.43 -5.46
N LYS A 67 2.62 4.05 -4.34
CA LYS A 67 1.99 3.82 -3.02
C LYS A 67 0.53 4.27 -2.97
N ILE A 68 0.21 5.43 -3.56
CA ILE A 68 -1.16 5.94 -3.68
C ILE A 68 -2.02 4.99 -4.53
N PHE A 69 -1.52 4.58 -5.70
CA PHE A 69 -2.26 3.72 -6.62
C PHE A 69 -2.35 2.27 -6.14
N LEU A 70 -1.41 1.81 -5.33
CA LEU A 70 -1.38 0.45 -4.76
C LEU A 70 -2.63 0.16 -3.92
N VAL A 71 -3.03 1.11 -3.07
CA VAL A 71 -4.15 0.92 -2.14
C VAL A 71 -5.51 1.23 -2.77
N MET A 72 -5.52 1.98 -3.87
CA MET A 72 -6.75 2.51 -4.47
C MET A 72 -7.77 1.44 -4.87
N PRO A 73 -7.40 0.30 -5.48
CA PRO A 73 -8.37 -0.74 -5.85
C PRO A 73 -9.04 -1.40 -4.64
N ILE A 74 -8.26 -1.72 -3.61
CA ILE A 74 -8.77 -2.32 -2.37
C ILE A 74 -9.67 -1.31 -1.65
N ALA A 75 -9.25 -0.04 -1.61
CA ALA A 75 -10.03 1.03 -1.01
C ALA A 75 -11.36 1.24 -1.75
N LEU A 76 -11.35 1.31 -3.09
CA LEU A 76 -12.56 1.40 -3.91
C LEU A 76 -13.48 0.20 -3.69
N TYR A 77 -12.94 -1.02 -3.71
CA TYR A 77 -13.73 -2.23 -3.45
C TYR A 77 -14.41 -2.18 -2.08
N TYR A 78 -13.67 -1.79 -1.04
CA TYR A 78 -14.17 -1.70 0.32
C TYR A 78 -15.31 -0.68 0.43
N VAL A 79 -15.14 0.53 -0.11
CA VAL A 79 -16.17 1.58 -0.09
C VAL A 79 -17.42 1.14 -0.87
N ILE A 80 -17.25 0.52 -2.05
CA ILE A 80 -18.37 0.02 -2.86
C ILE A 80 -19.18 -1.05 -2.10
N LYS A 81 -18.49 -1.94 -1.36
CA LYS A 81 -19.12 -3.08 -0.69
C LYS A 81 -19.74 -2.75 0.66
N LYS A 82 -19.14 -1.84 1.42
CA LYS A 82 -19.49 -1.58 2.82
C LYS A 82 -20.17 -0.24 3.05
N ASP A 83 -20.21 0.65 2.06
CA ASP A 83 -20.70 2.04 2.18
C ASP A 83 -20.18 2.73 3.46
N CYS A 84 -18.88 2.57 3.72
CA CYS A 84 -18.23 3.02 4.96
C CYS A 84 -17.98 4.53 4.98
N THR A 85 -17.60 5.05 6.14
CA THR A 85 -17.07 6.42 6.27
C THR A 85 -15.60 6.49 5.84
N LEU A 86 -15.09 7.69 5.59
CA LEU A 86 -13.67 7.90 5.28
C LEU A 86 -12.75 7.40 6.40
N GLY A 87 -13.09 7.68 7.66
CA GLY A 87 -12.31 7.23 8.82
C GLY A 87 -12.24 5.71 8.93
N GLN A 88 -13.36 5.00 8.69
CA GLN A 88 -13.38 3.54 8.65
C GLN A 88 -12.50 2.97 7.54
N LEU A 89 -12.55 3.57 6.35
CA LEU A 89 -11.71 3.18 5.23
C LEU A 89 -10.22 3.38 5.53
N ILE A 90 -9.84 4.57 6.03
CA ILE A 90 -8.46 4.89 6.39
C ILE A 90 -7.94 3.91 7.44
N THR A 91 -8.74 3.66 8.49
CA THR A 91 -8.36 2.71 9.56
C THR A 91 -8.14 1.31 9.00
N PHE A 92 -9.01 0.85 8.10
CA PHE A 92 -8.86 -0.45 7.44
C PHE A 92 -7.57 -0.52 6.61
N ILE A 93 -7.33 0.48 5.75
CA ILE A 93 -6.14 0.52 4.89
C ILE A 93 -4.86 0.60 5.72
N LEU A 94 -4.82 1.45 6.75
CA LEU A 94 -3.67 1.56 7.66
C LEU A 94 -3.39 0.25 8.39
N GLY A 95 -4.43 -0.42 8.91
CA GLY A 95 -4.26 -1.70 9.60
C GLY A 95 -3.70 -2.79 8.69
N VAL A 96 -4.23 -2.90 7.46
CA VAL A 96 -3.75 -3.86 6.47
C VAL A 96 -2.31 -3.53 6.04
N SER A 97 -2.03 -2.27 5.70
CA SER A 97 -0.69 -1.83 5.32
C SER A 97 0.33 -2.03 6.44
N PHE A 98 -0.04 -1.79 7.70
CA PHE A 98 0.85 -2.02 8.84
C PHE A 98 1.30 -3.48 8.94
N ILE A 99 0.36 -4.42 8.83
CA ILE A 99 0.67 -5.86 8.83
C ILE A 99 1.66 -6.19 7.71
N PHE A 100 1.47 -5.61 6.53
CA PHE A 100 2.37 -5.85 5.39
C PHE A 100 3.75 -5.20 5.56
N GLU A 101 3.83 -3.96 6.07
CA GLU A 101 5.11 -3.31 6.38
C GLU A 101 5.90 -4.11 7.42
N VAL A 102 5.25 -4.57 8.49
CA VAL A 102 5.88 -5.42 9.51
C VAL A 102 6.33 -6.75 8.92
N ALA A 103 5.50 -7.41 8.11
CA ALA A 103 5.87 -8.67 7.46
C ALA A 103 7.08 -8.52 6.52
N LYS A 104 7.14 -7.42 5.75
CA LYS A 104 8.31 -7.09 4.90
C LYS A 104 9.58 -6.87 5.72
N LEU A 105 9.46 -6.16 6.84
CA LEU A 105 10.58 -5.89 7.74
C LEU A 105 11.13 -7.18 8.37
N LEU A 106 10.25 -7.99 8.98
CA LEU A 106 10.64 -9.24 9.65
C LEU A 106 11.21 -10.27 8.68
N SER A 107 10.73 -10.28 7.43
CA SER A 107 11.29 -11.12 6.36
C SER A 107 12.56 -10.56 5.72
N LEU A 108 13.01 -9.37 6.13
CA LEU A 108 14.17 -8.66 5.60
C LEU A 108 14.11 -8.48 4.07
N ARG A 109 12.91 -8.25 3.54
CA ARG A 109 12.67 -8.08 2.09
C ARG A 109 12.47 -6.62 1.68
N GLY A 110 12.25 -5.73 2.63
CA GLY A 110 12.09 -4.32 2.37
C GLY A 110 12.23 -3.48 3.63
N TYR A 111 12.11 -2.17 3.45
CA TYR A 111 12.14 -1.19 4.52
C TYR A 111 10.73 -1.00 5.09
N PHE A 112 10.67 -0.79 6.39
CA PHE A 112 9.50 -0.21 7.06
C PHE A 112 9.67 1.31 7.03
N ASP A 113 8.83 2.01 6.28
CA ASP A 113 8.87 3.47 6.19
C ASP A 113 7.55 4.08 6.67
N VAL A 114 7.63 4.89 7.73
CA VAL A 114 6.44 5.57 8.26
C VAL A 114 5.80 6.52 7.22
N THR A 115 6.59 7.04 6.27
CA THR A 115 6.12 7.92 5.21
C THR A 115 5.11 7.21 4.30
N ASP A 116 5.27 5.90 4.09
CA ASP A 116 4.37 5.12 3.23
C ASP A 116 2.93 5.14 3.75
N PHE A 117 2.72 5.20 5.07
CA PHE A 117 1.38 5.28 5.66
C PHE A 117 0.64 6.55 5.23
N PHE A 118 1.34 7.67 5.07
CA PHE A 118 0.73 8.91 4.56
C PHE A 118 0.28 8.75 3.11
N TYR A 119 1.07 8.07 2.28
CA TYR A 119 0.70 7.81 0.89
C TYR A 119 -0.47 6.82 0.79
N TYR A 120 -0.52 5.81 1.66
CA TYR A 120 -1.66 4.89 1.76
C TYR A 120 -2.94 5.61 2.21
N MET A 121 -2.84 6.54 3.16
CA MET A 121 -3.97 7.39 3.55
C MET A 121 -4.46 8.26 2.38
N ALA A 122 -3.54 8.88 1.65
CA ALA A 122 -3.87 9.71 0.49
C ALA A 122 -4.57 8.88 -0.61
N GLY A 123 -4.07 7.68 -0.90
CA GLY A 123 -4.71 6.76 -1.85
C GLY A 123 -6.10 6.29 -1.41
N ALA A 124 -6.28 6.01 -0.11
CA ALA A 124 -7.59 5.67 0.46
C ALA A 124 -8.58 6.84 0.35
N ALA A 125 -8.15 8.06 0.69
CA ALA A 125 -8.98 9.25 0.58
C ALA A 125 -9.36 9.53 -0.88
N LEU A 126 -8.41 9.43 -1.81
CA LEU A 126 -8.65 9.60 -3.24
C LEU A 126 -9.71 8.59 -3.75
N ALA A 127 -9.56 7.31 -3.42
CA ALA A 127 -10.54 6.27 -3.76
C ALA A 127 -11.94 6.61 -3.22
N TYR A 128 -12.01 7.04 -1.96
CA TYR A 128 -13.27 7.40 -1.31
C TYR A 128 -13.98 8.55 -2.05
N TYR A 129 -13.26 9.63 -2.33
CA TYR A 129 -13.84 10.81 -3.00
C TYR A 129 -14.20 10.52 -4.46
N ILE A 130 -13.40 9.73 -5.19
CA ILE A 130 -13.77 9.29 -6.55
C ILE A 130 -15.11 8.55 -6.52
N TYR A 131 -15.27 7.57 -5.64
CA TYR A 131 -16.52 6.81 -5.55
C TYR A 131 -17.71 7.69 -5.13
N ARG A 132 -17.54 8.54 -4.11
CA ARG A 132 -18.60 9.43 -3.63
C ARG A 132 -19.05 10.40 -4.72
N SER A 133 -18.11 10.98 -5.48
CA SER A 133 -18.41 11.84 -6.62
C SER A 133 -19.18 11.09 -7.71
N ILE A 134 -18.73 9.90 -8.11
CA ILE A 134 -19.44 9.08 -9.11
C ILE A 134 -20.86 8.76 -8.64
N LYS A 135 -21.03 8.31 -7.39
CA LYS A 135 -22.34 7.98 -6.80
C LYS A 135 -23.26 9.19 -6.72
N PHE A 136 -22.71 10.39 -6.51
CA PHE A 136 -23.48 11.64 -6.54
C PHE A 136 -24.00 11.94 -7.95
N PHE A 137 -23.17 11.79 -8.98
CA PHE A 137 -23.58 12.04 -10.37
C PHE A 137 -24.51 10.97 -10.96
N THR A 138 -24.40 9.71 -10.54
CA THR A 138 -25.23 8.60 -11.04
C THR A 138 -26.54 8.39 -10.27
N LYS A 139 -26.77 9.14 -9.20
CA LYS A 139 -28.05 9.19 -8.49
C LYS A 139 -29.01 10.25 -9.04
N LYS A 140 -28.67 10.89 -10.17
CA LYS A 140 -29.65 11.53 -11.06
C LYS A 140 -30.24 10.47 -11.98
#